data_AF-A0A2H0SM11-F1
#
_entry.id   AF-A0A2H0SM11-F1
#
_cell.length_a   1.000
_cell.length_b   1.000
_cell.length_c   1.000
_cell.angle_alpha   90.00
_cell.angle_beta   90.00
_cell.angle_gamma   90.00
#
_symmetry.space_group_name_H-M   'P 1'
#
loop_
_entity.id
_entity.type
_entity.pdbx_description
1 polymer ?
#
loop_
_entity_poly.entity_id
_entity_poly.type
_entity_poly.pdbx_seq_one_letter_code
_entity_poly.pdbx_strand_id
1 'polypeptide(L)'
;MPARNLHLSSILQAFSTFLALRSVSDRDAEAAVVTLMGVLERKKDLSSWNLEEISKSLTKARPKNTTITPADTLVMQFVEHFPPFQTSTVLHKYLFALQESGCSPATIRNYRSDIGQFFTFHAKNELHEVMTKPKVLEFLIGEQLHGLKISSIRRKLSSITQFSQWLEANDPDIRVSKELGSLQAELEQVLETESKKSETKPEHKPPSTPSKHWNLPLKQHASTVQQPNSARAHQDYRARLEAGWRNISETVQKKTFAKILPYINLATFLLFVLGGSYFAYAQFFRDAPTSQAFPATPVRPSRVLSFQGRLTDTAQNPIVTASDFQFKLYDAITGGSLLWDSGTCSVDPDQDGIFATGLGDPVTGCGAEISSDVFTENSNIWLEVAVEAETLTPRQQIRTVAYALNSETVQGIPVSATEAATANTILILNEGGEVVLGEVSPKIRSTSGTFTIDAQSMILKTSSGS
;
A
#
# COMPACT_ATOMS: atom_id res chain seq x y z
N MET A 1 -15.02 31.99 9.23
CA MET A 1 -13.58 32.34 9.16
C MET A 1 -12.62 31.28 9.75
N PRO A 2 -13.05 30.20 10.43
CA PRO A 2 -12.17 29.05 10.76
C PRO A 2 -11.75 28.10 9.60
N ALA A 3 -12.54 27.92 8.53
CA ALA A 3 -12.13 27.11 7.37
C ALA A 3 -10.83 27.57 6.68
N ARG A 4 -10.53 28.87 6.81
CA ARG A 4 -9.27 29.46 6.36
C ARG A 4 -8.09 29.02 7.23
N ASN A 5 -8.27 28.87 8.54
CA ASN A 5 -7.18 28.51 9.46
C ASN A 5 -6.79 27.03 9.34
N LEU A 6 -7.77 26.13 9.19
CA LEU A 6 -7.50 24.71 8.95
C LEU A 6 -6.75 24.54 7.62
N HIS A 7 -7.21 25.21 6.56
CA HIS A 7 -6.55 25.20 5.26
C HIS A 7 -5.13 25.78 5.32
N LEU A 8 -4.93 26.94 5.94
CA LEU A 8 -3.60 27.56 6.12
C LEU A 8 -2.63 26.66 6.88
N SER A 9 -3.05 26.06 7.99
CA SER A 9 -2.21 25.11 8.72
C SER A 9 -1.84 23.89 7.87
N SER A 10 -2.77 23.41 7.06
CA SER A 10 -2.56 22.27 6.15
C SER A 10 -1.60 22.62 5.01
N ILE A 11 -1.69 23.84 4.46
CA ILE A 11 -0.75 24.37 3.45
C ILE A 11 0.66 24.43 4.02
N LEU A 12 0.82 24.97 5.23
CA LEU A 12 2.14 25.10 5.88
C LEU A 12 2.74 23.73 6.24
N GLN A 13 1.92 22.79 6.71
CA GLN A 13 2.37 21.43 7.00
C GLN A 13 2.78 20.70 5.70
N ALA A 14 2.01 20.83 4.62
CA ALA A 14 2.37 20.29 3.31
C ALA A 14 3.67 20.90 2.77
N PHE A 15 3.84 22.21 2.93
CA PHE A 15 5.05 22.90 2.49
C PHE A 15 6.28 22.51 3.31
N SER A 16 6.15 22.41 4.64
CA SER A 16 7.24 21.93 5.51
C SER A 16 7.67 20.50 5.12
N THR A 17 6.71 19.64 4.78
CA THR A 17 6.98 18.28 4.30
C THR A 17 7.68 18.30 2.94
N PHE A 18 7.26 19.17 2.02
CA PHE A 18 7.91 19.37 0.72
C PHE A 18 9.37 19.81 0.85
N LEU A 19 9.65 20.74 1.77
CA LEU A 19 11.02 21.21 2.05
C LEU A 19 11.88 20.10 2.66
N ALA A 20 11.32 19.33 3.61
CA ALA A 20 12.01 18.20 4.24
C ALA A 20 12.37 17.10 3.24
N LEU A 21 11.47 16.76 2.30
CA LEU A 21 11.73 15.74 1.27
C LEU A 21 12.82 16.15 0.27
N ARG A 22 13.05 17.45 0.08
CA ARG A 22 14.06 17.99 -0.85
C ARG A 22 15.42 18.24 -0.19
N SER A 23 15.57 17.93 1.10
CA SER A 23 16.81 18.13 1.85
C SER A 23 17.31 19.59 1.77
N VAL A 24 16.38 20.55 1.81
CA VAL A 24 16.69 21.99 1.77
C VAL A 24 17.39 22.39 3.08
N SER A 25 18.39 23.29 3.03
CA SER A 25 19.07 23.77 4.23
C SER A 25 18.09 24.49 5.18
N ASP A 26 18.28 24.39 6.50
CA ASP A 26 17.38 25.02 7.48
C ASP A 26 17.20 26.52 7.23
N ARG A 27 18.29 27.21 6.87
CA ARG A 27 18.28 28.64 6.53
C ARG A 27 17.40 28.94 5.30
N ASP A 28 17.50 28.13 4.26
CA ASP A 28 16.70 28.32 3.04
C ASP A 28 15.25 27.89 3.25
N ALA A 29 15.01 26.88 4.09
CA ALA A 29 13.69 26.41 4.48
C ALA A 29 12.94 27.49 5.29
N GLU A 30 13.58 28.10 6.28
CA GLU A 30 13.03 29.23 7.04
C GLU A 30 12.70 30.41 6.13
N ALA A 31 13.63 30.77 5.24
CA ALA A 31 13.40 31.84 4.26
C ALA A 31 12.22 31.53 3.34
N ALA A 32 12.09 30.28 2.88
CA ALA A 32 10.98 29.82 2.04
C ALA A 32 9.64 29.83 2.78
N VAL A 33 9.59 29.42 4.05
CA VAL A 33 8.37 29.45 4.89
C VAL A 33 7.90 30.88 5.11
N VAL A 34 8.81 31.80 5.46
CA VAL A 34 8.49 33.23 5.60
C VAL A 34 7.97 33.80 4.28
N THR A 35 8.57 33.39 3.16
CA THR A 35 8.17 33.81 1.81
C THR A 35 6.75 33.32 1.48
N LEU A 36 6.44 32.05 1.74
CA LEU A 36 5.11 31.49 1.54
C LEU A 36 4.06 32.17 2.45
N MET A 37 4.38 32.42 3.72
CA MET A 37 3.47 33.14 4.63
C MET A 37 3.14 34.53 4.12
N GLY A 38 4.12 35.26 3.58
CA GLY A 38 3.88 36.57 2.96
C GLY A 38 2.96 36.50 1.74
N VAL A 39 3.05 35.42 0.93
CA VAL A 39 2.12 35.17 -0.19
C VAL A 39 0.71 34.88 0.33
N LEU A 40 0.58 34.02 1.34
CA LEU A 40 -0.69 33.63 1.96
C LEU A 40 -1.42 34.81 2.63
N GLU A 41 -0.68 35.73 3.23
CA GLU A 41 -1.26 36.92 3.88
C GLU A 41 -1.89 37.88 2.85
N ARG A 42 -1.27 38.00 1.67
CA ARG A 42 -1.73 38.88 0.58
C ARG A 42 -2.86 38.28 -0.26
N LYS A 43 -3.01 36.95 -0.24
CA LYS A 43 -4.01 36.25 -1.04
C LYS A 43 -5.36 36.20 -0.32
N LYS A 44 -6.40 36.76 -0.97
CA LYS A 44 -7.77 36.78 -0.42
C LYS A 44 -8.53 35.48 -0.64
N ASP A 45 -8.22 34.80 -1.74
CA ASP A 45 -8.82 33.54 -2.16
C ASP A 45 -7.73 32.44 -2.20
N LEU A 46 -7.93 31.33 -1.50
CA LEU A 46 -6.97 30.21 -1.42
C LEU A 46 -7.36 29.03 -2.34
N SER A 47 -8.39 29.18 -3.16
CA SER A 47 -8.87 28.14 -4.08
C SER A 47 -8.09 28.09 -5.40
N SER A 48 -7.47 29.21 -5.79
CA SER A 48 -6.81 29.40 -7.08
C SER A 48 -5.29 29.58 -6.93
N TRP A 49 -4.48 28.73 -7.55
CA TRP A 49 -3.02 28.72 -7.39
C TRP A 49 -2.30 28.90 -8.72
N ASN A 50 -2.43 30.08 -9.33
CA ASN A 50 -1.76 30.43 -10.59
C ASN A 50 -0.32 30.94 -10.34
N LEU A 51 0.66 30.32 -11.01
CA LEU A 51 2.07 30.70 -10.95
C LEU A 51 2.33 32.16 -11.36
N GLU A 52 1.59 32.69 -12.33
CA GLU A 52 1.75 34.08 -12.76
C GLU A 52 1.32 35.08 -11.67
N GLU A 53 0.22 34.78 -10.96
CA GLU A 53 -0.26 35.60 -9.85
C GLU A 53 0.71 35.55 -8.66
N ILE A 54 1.28 34.38 -8.39
CA ILE A 54 2.22 34.16 -7.28
C ILE A 54 3.56 34.83 -7.57
N SER A 55 4.07 34.71 -8.79
CA SER A 55 5.28 35.44 -9.22
C SER A 55 5.09 36.97 -9.12
N LYS A 56 3.90 37.49 -9.48
CA LYS A 56 3.54 38.91 -9.29
C LYS A 56 3.46 39.28 -7.80
N SER A 57 2.94 38.41 -6.93
CA SER A 57 2.88 38.64 -5.47
C SER A 57 4.26 38.66 -4.82
N LEU A 58 5.18 37.80 -5.30
CA LEU A 58 6.57 37.73 -4.84
C LEU A 58 7.39 38.96 -5.27
N THR A 59 7.16 39.46 -6.49
CA THR A 59 7.85 40.64 -7.04
C THR A 59 7.30 41.97 -6.50
N LYS A 60 6.00 42.09 -6.26
CA LYS A 60 5.35 43.30 -5.68
C LYS A 60 5.82 43.60 -4.26
N ALA A 61 6.38 42.63 -3.55
CA ALA A 61 6.92 42.77 -2.20
C ALA A 61 8.33 43.39 -2.15
N ARG A 62 8.97 43.70 -3.28
CA ARG A 62 10.36 44.19 -3.34
C ARG A 62 10.52 45.42 -4.26
N PRO A 63 11.54 46.28 -4.02
CA PRO A 63 11.82 47.43 -4.87
C PRO A 63 12.14 47.01 -6.32
N LYS A 64 11.78 47.88 -7.28
CA LYS A 64 11.99 47.68 -8.73
C LYS A 64 13.47 47.33 -8.99
N ASN A 65 13.74 46.13 -9.51
CA ASN A 65 15.04 45.50 -9.85
C ASN A 65 15.57 44.37 -8.93
N THR A 66 14.75 43.69 -8.14
CA THR A 66 15.22 42.52 -7.37
C THR A 66 15.03 41.20 -8.14
N THR A 67 16.08 40.37 -8.25
CA THR A 67 16.06 39.03 -8.87
C THR A 67 15.30 38.00 -8.01
N ILE A 68 14.80 36.93 -8.64
CA ILE A 68 14.16 35.77 -7.98
C ILE A 68 15.17 35.12 -7.03
N THR A 69 14.78 34.88 -5.78
CA THR A 69 15.63 34.23 -4.76
C THR A 69 15.46 32.71 -4.75
N PRO A 70 16.38 31.95 -4.12
CA PRO A 70 16.20 30.52 -3.90
C PRO A 70 14.89 30.18 -3.15
N ALA A 71 14.50 30.99 -2.18
CA ALA A 71 13.23 30.86 -1.45
C ALA A 71 12.00 31.06 -2.36
N ASP A 72 12.03 32.07 -3.23
CA ASP A 72 10.97 32.30 -4.23
C ASP A 72 10.84 31.11 -5.18
N THR A 73 11.98 30.51 -5.57
CA THR A 73 12.03 29.32 -6.43
C THR A 73 11.41 28.11 -5.76
N LEU A 74 11.66 27.90 -4.46
CA LEU A 74 11.07 26.80 -3.68
C LEU A 74 9.55 26.96 -3.53
N VAL A 75 9.06 28.18 -3.32
CA VAL A 75 7.61 28.47 -3.26
C VAL A 75 6.96 28.24 -4.63
N MET A 76 7.59 28.71 -5.71
CA MET A 76 7.10 28.48 -7.08
C MET A 76 7.06 26.98 -7.41
N GLN A 77 8.12 26.23 -7.08
CA GLN A 77 8.19 24.79 -7.30
C GLN A 77 7.15 24.03 -6.47
N PHE A 78 6.92 24.43 -5.23
CA PHE A 78 5.86 23.84 -4.40
C PHE A 78 4.49 24.04 -5.03
N VAL A 79 4.17 25.25 -5.49
CA VAL A 79 2.87 25.51 -6.09
C VAL A 79 2.70 24.85 -7.46
N GLU A 80 3.77 24.82 -8.26
CA GLU A 80 3.78 24.18 -9.57
C GLU A 80 3.55 22.67 -9.48
N HIS A 81 4.24 22.00 -8.54
CA HIS A 81 4.22 20.54 -8.42
C HIS A 81 3.14 20.05 -7.45
N PHE A 82 2.75 20.88 -6.48
CA PHE A 82 1.82 20.56 -5.39
C PHE A 82 0.91 21.76 -5.10
N PRO A 83 0.02 22.14 -6.04
CA PRO A 83 -0.92 23.23 -5.81
C PRO A 83 -1.78 22.91 -4.59
N PRO A 84 -1.72 23.72 -3.51
CA PRO A 84 -2.24 23.32 -2.22
C PRO A 84 -3.74 23.63 -2.10
N PHE A 85 -4.53 22.98 -2.96
CA PHE A 85 -5.99 23.04 -2.95
C PHE A 85 -6.56 22.56 -1.60
N GLN A 86 -7.70 23.13 -1.20
CA GLN A 86 -8.30 22.86 0.11
C GLN A 86 -8.65 21.38 0.27
N THR A 87 -9.27 20.77 -0.74
CA THR A 87 -9.62 19.34 -0.75
C THR A 87 -8.41 18.44 -0.53
N SER A 88 -7.31 18.68 -1.26
CA SER A 88 -6.09 17.89 -1.14
C SER A 88 -5.37 18.10 0.19
N THR A 89 -5.22 19.34 0.65
CA THR A 89 -4.43 19.66 1.85
C THR A 89 -5.13 19.19 3.12
N VAL A 90 -6.44 19.38 3.21
CA VAL A 90 -7.24 18.94 4.35
C VAL A 90 -7.35 17.40 4.41
N LEU A 91 -7.43 16.71 3.27
CA LEU A 91 -7.33 15.25 3.23
C LEU A 91 -6.00 14.75 3.79
N HIS A 92 -4.87 15.33 3.39
CA HIS A 92 -3.58 14.93 3.95
C HIS A 92 -3.53 15.13 5.46
N LYS A 93 -4.06 16.25 5.96
CA LYS A 93 -4.14 16.50 7.40
C LYS A 93 -4.99 15.46 8.14
N TYR A 94 -6.11 15.04 7.56
CA TYR A 94 -6.91 13.94 8.10
C TYR A 94 -6.15 12.61 8.14
N LEU A 95 -5.43 12.26 7.06
CA LEU A 95 -4.65 11.03 7.00
C LEU A 95 -3.51 11.03 8.04
N PHE A 96 -2.89 12.19 8.30
CA PHE A 96 -1.91 12.34 9.39
C PHE A 96 -2.56 12.15 10.76
N ALA A 97 -3.75 12.72 11.00
CA ALA A 97 -4.47 12.51 12.25
C ALA A 97 -4.82 11.03 12.47
N LEU A 98 -5.21 10.30 11.41
CA LEU A 98 -5.42 8.84 11.49
C LEU A 98 -4.13 8.08 11.84
N GLN A 99 -3.00 8.48 11.25
CA GLN A 99 -1.70 7.89 11.56
C GLN A 99 -1.31 8.11 13.03
N GLU A 100 -1.49 9.31 13.55
CA GLU A 100 -1.22 9.64 14.97
C GLU A 100 -2.14 8.87 15.92
N SER A 101 -3.39 8.61 15.52
CA SER A 101 -4.34 7.79 16.29
C SER A 101 -4.01 6.28 16.31
N GLY A 102 -2.97 5.85 15.58
CA GLY A 102 -2.53 4.45 15.52
C GLY A 102 -3.34 3.59 14.56
N CYS A 103 -4.07 4.17 13.60
CA CYS A 103 -4.76 3.40 12.57
C CYS A 103 -3.77 2.60 11.70
N SER A 104 -4.20 1.43 11.22
CA SER A 104 -3.35 0.61 10.35
C SER A 104 -3.03 1.33 9.02
N PRO A 105 -1.84 1.17 8.43
CA PRO A 105 -1.51 1.71 7.11
C PRO A 105 -2.45 1.25 6.01
N ALA A 106 -2.97 0.02 6.08
CA ALA A 106 -3.94 -0.48 5.11
C ALA A 106 -5.24 0.33 5.17
N THR A 107 -5.72 0.62 6.38
CA THR A 107 -6.88 1.47 6.62
C THR A 107 -6.65 2.89 6.08
N ILE A 108 -5.49 3.50 6.37
CA ILE A 108 -5.14 4.85 5.89
C ILE A 108 -5.10 4.90 4.36
N ARG A 109 -4.55 3.86 3.70
CA ARG A 109 -4.55 3.76 2.23
C ARG A 109 -5.97 3.68 1.66
N ASN A 110 -6.88 2.95 2.31
CA ASN A 110 -8.27 2.86 1.88
C ASN A 110 -8.98 4.21 1.98
N TYR A 111 -8.86 4.91 3.12
CA TYR A 111 -9.41 6.28 3.29
C TYR A 111 -8.87 7.24 2.23
N ARG A 112 -7.56 7.22 1.99
CA ARG A 112 -6.90 8.05 0.97
C ARG A 112 -7.49 7.79 -0.42
N SER A 113 -7.65 6.53 -0.81
CA SER A 113 -8.18 6.16 -2.12
C SER A 113 -9.63 6.58 -2.27
N ASP A 114 -10.47 6.25 -1.28
CA ASP A 114 -11.92 6.45 -1.39
C ASP A 114 -12.28 7.95 -1.38
N ILE A 115 -11.69 8.75 -0.48
CA ILE A 115 -11.93 10.21 -0.42
C ILE A 115 -11.24 10.93 -1.59
N GLY A 116 -10.06 10.47 -2.01
CA GLY A 116 -9.35 11.03 -3.16
C GLY A 116 -10.11 10.85 -4.47
N GLN A 117 -10.72 9.69 -4.70
CA GLN A 117 -11.57 9.44 -5.86
C GLN A 117 -12.80 10.35 -5.86
N PHE A 118 -13.44 10.53 -4.70
CA PHE A 118 -14.56 11.44 -4.55
C PHE A 118 -14.21 12.89 -4.95
N PHE A 119 -13.06 13.41 -4.50
CA PHE A 119 -12.62 14.75 -4.90
C PHE A 119 -12.25 14.84 -6.37
N THR A 120 -11.62 13.80 -6.91
CA THR A 120 -11.25 13.75 -8.33
C THR A 120 -12.48 13.75 -9.23
N PHE A 121 -13.54 13.04 -8.83
CA PHE A 121 -14.80 12.95 -9.56
C PHE A 121 -15.45 14.33 -9.79
N HIS A 122 -15.44 15.20 -8.77
CA HIS A 122 -16.05 16.53 -8.87
C HIS A 122 -15.13 17.62 -9.44
N ALA A 123 -13.81 17.37 -9.50
CA ALA A 123 -12.81 18.31 -9.99
C ALA A 123 -12.89 19.72 -9.35
N LYS A 124 -13.28 19.80 -8.08
CA LYS A 124 -13.36 21.05 -7.31
C LYS A 124 -12.23 21.14 -6.29
N ASN A 125 -11.80 22.37 -6.04
CA ASN A 125 -10.67 22.68 -5.18
C ASN A 125 -11.08 23.04 -3.75
N GLU A 126 -12.33 23.45 -3.55
CA GLU A 126 -12.87 23.89 -2.26
C GLU A 126 -13.77 22.84 -1.64
N LEU A 127 -13.66 22.69 -0.31
CA LEU A 127 -14.28 21.60 0.42
C LEU A 127 -15.80 21.78 0.52
N HIS A 128 -16.27 23.03 0.66
CA HIS A 128 -17.69 23.34 0.78
C HIS A 128 -18.46 23.14 -0.54
N GLU A 129 -17.78 23.17 -1.69
CA GLU A 129 -18.40 22.92 -2.99
C GLU A 129 -18.68 21.42 -3.23
N VAL A 130 -17.92 20.53 -2.58
CA VAL A 130 -18.01 19.07 -2.79
C VAL A 130 -18.62 18.33 -1.62
N MET A 131 -18.40 18.77 -0.39
CA MET A 131 -18.89 18.10 0.82
C MET A 131 -20.37 18.43 1.06
N THR A 132 -21.24 18.06 0.12
CA THR A 132 -22.70 18.22 0.22
C THR A 132 -23.40 16.89 -0.09
N LYS A 133 -24.57 16.66 0.50
CA LYS A 133 -25.38 15.45 0.27
C LYS A 133 -25.63 15.16 -1.23
N PRO A 134 -26.03 16.15 -2.06
CA PRO A 134 -26.23 15.92 -3.49
C PRO A 134 -24.97 15.46 -4.22
N LYS A 135 -23.81 16.02 -3.88
CA LYS A 135 -22.53 15.70 -4.52
C LYS A 135 -22.01 14.33 -4.12
N VAL A 136 -22.21 13.93 -2.86
CA VAL A 136 -21.91 12.57 -2.40
C VAL A 136 -22.79 11.55 -3.13
N LEU A 137 -24.09 11.82 -3.27
CA LEU A 137 -24.99 10.95 -4.03
C LEU A 137 -24.59 10.83 -5.52
N GLU A 138 -24.27 11.95 -6.17
CA GLU A 138 -23.81 11.98 -7.57
C GLU A 138 -22.58 11.07 -7.78
N PHE A 139 -21.62 11.11 -6.84
CA PHE A 139 -20.46 10.23 -6.85
C PHE A 139 -20.84 8.75 -6.66
N LEU A 140 -21.67 8.42 -5.67
CA LEU A 140 -22.04 7.03 -5.39
C LEU A 140 -22.84 6.40 -6.52
N ILE A 141 -23.74 7.17 -7.16
CA ILE A 141 -24.47 6.76 -8.36
C ILE A 141 -23.50 6.56 -9.53
N GLY A 142 -22.55 7.48 -9.72
CA GLY A 142 -21.49 7.33 -10.74
C GLY A 142 -20.71 6.03 -10.56
N GLU A 143 -20.25 5.72 -9.35
CA GLU A 143 -19.55 4.46 -9.05
C GLU A 143 -20.43 3.24 -9.30
N GLN A 144 -21.73 3.30 -8.98
CA GLN A 144 -22.67 2.21 -9.27
C GLN A 144 -22.84 1.98 -10.78
N LEU A 145 -22.98 3.06 -11.56
CA LEU A 145 -23.07 2.99 -13.03
C LEU A 145 -21.79 2.41 -13.65
N HIS A 146 -20.63 2.63 -13.02
CA HIS A 146 -19.36 2.00 -13.38
C HIS A 146 -19.25 0.51 -12.96
N GLY A 147 -20.31 -0.08 -12.40
CA GLY A 147 -20.38 -1.50 -12.07
C GLY A 147 -19.72 -1.88 -10.74
N LEU A 148 -19.50 -0.92 -9.82
CA LEU A 148 -18.95 -1.25 -8.50
C LEU A 148 -19.96 -2.02 -7.64
N LYS A 149 -19.47 -3.04 -6.93
CA LYS A 149 -20.27 -3.78 -5.95
C LYS A 149 -20.79 -2.85 -4.85
N ILE A 150 -22.04 -3.05 -4.42
CA ILE A 150 -22.71 -2.28 -3.36
C ILE A 150 -21.87 -2.23 -2.07
N SER A 151 -21.17 -3.32 -1.72
CA SER A 151 -20.28 -3.36 -0.56
C SER A 151 -19.10 -2.37 -0.65
N SER A 152 -18.57 -2.14 -1.85
CA SER A 152 -17.51 -1.17 -2.11
C SER A 152 -18.04 0.26 -2.07
N ILE A 153 -19.25 0.49 -2.59
CA ILE A 153 -19.95 1.78 -2.51
C ILE A 153 -20.23 2.13 -1.04
N ARG A 154 -20.69 1.17 -0.23
CA ARG A 154 -20.92 1.36 1.21
C ARG A 154 -19.63 1.72 1.96
N ARG A 155 -18.50 1.08 1.62
CA ARG A 155 -17.18 1.43 2.18
C ARG A 155 -16.76 2.86 1.83
N LYS A 156 -16.95 3.27 0.57
CA LYS A 156 -16.66 4.63 0.11
C LYS A 156 -17.51 5.66 0.85
N LEU A 157 -18.81 5.44 0.98
CA LEU A 157 -19.70 6.30 1.77
C LEU A 157 -19.23 6.38 3.22
N SER A 158 -18.91 5.26 3.86
CA SER A 158 -18.40 5.26 5.25
C SER A 158 -17.11 6.08 5.37
N SER A 159 -16.20 5.99 4.41
CA SER A 159 -14.95 6.76 4.40
C SER A 159 -15.22 8.27 4.31
N ILE A 160 -16.13 8.68 3.43
CA ILE A 160 -16.54 10.08 3.26
C ILE A 160 -17.26 10.60 4.51
N THR A 161 -18.13 9.79 5.12
CA THR A 161 -18.86 10.15 6.35
C THR A 161 -17.91 10.34 7.53
N GLN A 162 -16.95 9.44 7.73
CA GLN A 162 -15.96 9.56 8.80
C GLN A 162 -15.06 10.78 8.63
N PHE A 163 -14.67 11.07 7.39
CA PHE A 163 -13.94 12.30 7.08
C PHE A 163 -14.78 13.54 7.36
N SER A 164 -16.06 13.55 6.97
CA SER A 164 -17.01 14.63 7.29
C SER A 164 -17.15 14.86 8.80
N GLN A 165 -17.30 13.80 9.59
CA GLN A 165 -17.37 13.89 11.05
C GLN A 165 -16.08 14.46 11.66
N TRP A 166 -14.93 14.05 11.15
CA TRP A 166 -13.65 14.61 11.58
C TRP A 166 -13.53 16.10 11.23
N LEU A 167 -14.02 16.53 10.07
CA LEU A 167 -14.04 17.95 9.69
C LEU A 167 -14.87 18.77 10.67
N GLU A 168 -16.06 18.32 11.04
CA GLU A 168 -16.90 19.07 11.99
C GLU A 168 -16.27 19.18 13.38
N ALA A 169 -15.58 18.13 13.82
CA ALA A 169 -14.90 18.14 15.11
C ALA A 169 -13.71 19.11 15.14
N ASN A 170 -13.08 19.37 13.98
CA ASN A 170 -11.89 20.20 13.84
C ASN A 170 -12.16 21.57 13.20
N ASP A 171 -13.36 21.80 12.67
CA ASP A 171 -13.80 23.05 12.03
C ASP A 171 -15.31 23.29 12.19
N PRO A 172 -15.72 24.16 13.13
CA PRO A 172 -17.14 24.38 13.45
C PRO A 172 -17.93 25.14 12.38
N ASP A 173 -17.29 25.73 11.36
CA ASP A 173 -17.97 26.41 10.25
C ASP A 173 -18.45 25.44 9.15
N ILE A 174 -17.93 24.21 9.12
CA ILE A 174 -18.26 23.19 8.11
C ILE A 174 -19.38 22.31 8.67
N ARG A 175 -20.63 22.55 8.24
CA ARG A 175 -21.81 21.75 8.65
C ARG A 175 -22.17 20.75 7.56
N VAL A 176 -21.67 19.52 7.67
CA VAL A 176 -21.80 18.49 6.60
C VAL A 176 -22.35 17.17 7.13
N SER A 177 -22.21 16.86 8.43
CA SER A 177 -22.39 15.51 8.99
C SER A 177 -23.85 15.10 9.19
N LYS A 178 -24.73 16.03 9.58
CA LYS A 178 -26.09 15.66 10.02
C LYS A 178 -26.93 15.06 8.89
N GLU A 179 -26.65 15.43 7.64
CA GLU A 179 -27.37 14.90 6.47
C GLU A 179 -26.69 13.68 5.81
N LEU A 180 -25.39 13.47 6.05
CA LEU A 180 -24.64 12.33 5.50
C LEU A 180 -24.82 11.05 6.34
N GLY A 181 -25.05 11.18 7.64
CA GLY A 181 -25.31 10.03 8.53
C GLY A 181 -26.61 9.30 8.18
N SER A 182 -27.67 10.02 7.77
CA SER A 182 -28.95 9.42 7.36
C SER A 182 -28.88 8.70 6.02
N LEU A 183 -28.02 9.15 5.10
CA LEU A 183 -27.76 8.48 3.82
C LEU A 183 -27.25 7.05 3.98
N GLN A 184 -26.55 6.74 5.06
CA GLN A 184 -26.00 5.42 5.30
C GLN A 184 -27.09 4.37 5.57
N ALA A 185 -28.24 4.80 6.11
CA ALA A 185 -29.40 3.94 6.35
C ALA A 185 -30.33 3.81 5.13
N GLU A 186 -30.39 4.84 4.28
CA GLU A 186 -31.29 4.92 3.10
C GLU A 186 -30.59 4.52 1.78
N LEU A 187 -29.30 4.18 1.82
CA LEU A 187 -28.45 4.01 0.64
C LEU A 187 -29.02 3.03 -0.40
N GLU A 188 -29.48 1.86 0.03
CA GLU A 188 -29.98 0.82 -0.89
C GLU A 188 -31.28 1.25 -1.58
N GLN A 189 -32.22 1.87 -0.85
CA GLN A 189 -33.47 2.39 -1.42
C GLN A 189 -33.24 3.54 -2.41
N VAL A 190 -32.29 4.43 -2.12
CA VAL A 190 -31.95 5.56 -2.99
C VAL A 190 -31.26 5.08 -4.27
N LEU A 191 -30.34 4.12 -4.16
CA LEU A 191 -29.63 3.54 -5.31
C LEU A 191 -30.57 2.74 -6.23
N GLU A 192 -31.53 2.00 -5.67
CA GLU A 192 -32.56 1.28 -6.44
C GLU A 192 -33.55 2.21 -7.14
N THR A 193 -33.94 3.31 -6.50
CA THR A 193 -34.92 4.27 -7.04
C THR A 193 -34.33 5.10 -8.19
N GLU A 194 -33.08 5.54 -8.08
CA GLU A 194 -32.42 6.36 -9.11
C GLU A 194 -31.85 5.51 -10.27
N SER A 195 -31.48 4.24 -10.04
CA SER A 195 -31.13 3.31 -11.13
C SER A 195 -32.27 3.09 -12.12
N LYS A 196 -33.53 3.10 -11.64
CA LYS A 196 -34.74 3.01 -12.49
C LYS A 196 -35.04 4.30 -13.27
N LYS A 197 -34.46 5.44 -12.90
CA LYS A 197 -34.70 6.75 -13.53
C LYS A 197 -33.75 7.05 -14.69
N SER A 198 -32.63 6.32 -14.76
CA SER A 198 -31.54 6.55 -15.72
C SER A 198 -31.69 5.81 -17.07
N GLU A 199 -32.77 5.07 -17.31
CA GLU A 199 -33.07 4.46 -18.62
C GLU A 199 -33.46 5.48 -19.73
N THR A 200 -33.44 6.79 -19.46
CA THR A 200 -33.86 7.82 -20.43
C THR A 200 -32.96 9.07 -20.52
N LYS A 201 -31.64 8.95 -20.76
CA LYS A 201 -30.86 10.00 -21.49
C LYS A 201 -29.43 9.55 -21.88
N PRO A 202 -28.88 9.94 -23.05
CA PRO A 202 -27.67 9.32 -23.58
C PRO A 202 -26.34 9.92 -23.08
N GLU A 203 -25.42 8.99 -22.82
CA GLU A 203 -23.96 8.96 -22.99
C GLU A 203 -23.15 10.26 -22.86
N HIS A 204 -22.33 10.34 -21.80
CA HIS A 204 -21.20 11.26 -21.70
C HIS A 204 -19.88 10.49 -21.63
N LYS A 205 -19.03 10.73 -22.63
CA LYS A 205 -17.70 10.13 -22.78
C LYS A 205 -16.73 10.75 -21.74
N PRO A 206 -15.89 9.96 -21.05
CA PRO A 206 -15.00 10.49 -20.01
C PRO A 206 -13.75 11.19 -20.60
N PRO A 207 -13.17 12.19 -19.91
CA PRO A 207 -11.88 12.74 -20.28
C PRO A 207 -10.73 11.79 -19.89
N SER A 208 -9.88 11.48 -20.85
CA SER A 208 -8.62 10.75 -20.64
C SER A 208 -7.50 11.73 -20.28
N THR A 209 -7.10 11.78 -19.02
CA THR A 209 -5.80 12.38 -18.62
C THR A 209 -5.18 11.55 -17.50
N PRO A 210 -3.92 11.12 -17.61
CA PRO A 210 -3.29 10.31 -16.56
C PRO A 210 -2.87 11.20 -15.39
N SER A 211 -3.55 11.06 -14.25
CA SER A 211 -3.10 11.62 -12.98
C SER A 211 -1.98 10.75 -12.40
N LYS A 212 -0.78 11.32 -12.25
CA LYS A 212 0.34 10.68 -11.56
C LYS A 212 0.00 10.56 -10.07
N HIS A 213 -0.25 9.34 -9.61
CA HIS A 213 -0.47 9.03 -8.20
C HIS A 213 0.85 8.98 -7.41
N TRP A 214 0.89 9.66 -6.27
CA TRP A 214 1.99 9.60 -5.30
C TRP A 214 1.87 8.35 -4.41
N ASN A 215 2.97 7.64 -4.15
CA ASN A 215 3.07 6.60 -3.11
C ASN A 215 3.97 7.11 -1.98
N LEU A 216 3.48 7.08 -0.73
CA LEU A 216 4.26 7.31 0.49
C LEU A 216 4.32 5.99 1.28
N PRO A 217 5.50 5.48 1.69
CA PRO A 217 5.57 4.29 2.52
C PRO A 217 5.34 4.66 4.00
N LEU A 218 4.28 4.11 4.60
CA LEU A 218 4.04 4.14 6.04
C LEU A 218 4.66 2.88 6.67
N LYS A 219 5.77 3.02 7.42
CA LYS A 219 6.33 1.93 8.23
C LYS A 219 5.49 1.76 9.51
N GLN A 220 5.09 0.52 9.77
CA GLN A 220 4.48 0.07 11.02
C GLN A 220 5.55 -0.24 12.07
N HIS A 221 5.34 0.20 13.31
CA HIS A 221 5.91 -0.45 14.48
C HIS A 221 4.78 -1.07 15.30
N ALA A 222 4.92 -2.36 15.60
CA ALA A 222 4.01 -3.10 16.46
C ALA A 222 4.33 -2.84 17.94
N SER A 223 3.29 -2.69 18.74
CA SER A 223 3.36 -2.51 20.19
C SER A 223 3.54 -3.84 20.92
N THR A 224 4.21 -3.82 22.07
CA THR A 224 3.93 -4.77 23.16
C THR A 224 3.82 -3.98 24.46
N VAL A 225 2.72 -4.24 25.18
CA VAL A 225 2.32 -3.62 26.44
C VAL A 225 2.79 -4.50 27.60
N GLN A 226 3.24 -3.87 28.69
CA GLN A 226 3.02 -4.38 30.05
C GLN A 226 2.94 -3.22 31.05
N GLN A 227 1.86 -3.20 31.83
CA GLN A 227 1.57 -2.32 32.97
C GLN A 227 2.23 -2.88 34.25
N PRO A 228 2.50 -2.06 35.28
CA PRO A 228 1.52 -2.05 36.38
C PRO A 228 1.30 -0.70 37.11
N ASN A 229 0.16 -0.71 37.81
CA ASN A 229 -0.42 0.25 38.74
C ASN A 229 0.53 0.84 39.79
N SER A 230 0.39 2.13 40.10
CA SER A 230 -0.16 2.59 41.39
C SER A 230 -0.14 4.12 41.50
N ALA A 231 -1.32 4.69 41.70
CA ALA A 231 -1.52 6.07 42.11
C ALA A 231 -1.34 6.16 43.63
N ARG A 232 -0.41 7.00 44.10
CA ARG A 232 -0.41 7.78 45.38
C ARG A 232 0.99 8.27 45.81
N ALA A 233 1.76 8.89 44.92
CA ALA A 233 3.03 9.52 45.31
C ALA A 233 3.38 10.83 44.57
N HIS A 234 2.40 11.50 43.96
CA HIS A 234 2.63 12.74 43.20
C HIS A 234 1.76 13.93 43.63
N GLN A 235 1.39 14.00 44.91
CA GLN A 235 0.77 15.21 45.49
C GLN A 235 1.72 16.05 46.35
N ASP A 236 2.77 15.48 46.94
CA ASP A 236 3.70 16.24 47.82
C ASP A 236 4.98 16.77 47.14
N TYR A 237 5.17 16.45 45.86
CA TYR A 237 6.31 16.98 45.09
C TYR A 237 6.05 18.37 44.51
N ARG A 238 4.79 18.71 44.22
CA ARG A 238 4.42 20.01 43.62
C ARG A 238 4.34 21.16 44.64
N ALA A 239 4.01 20.87 45.91
CA ALA A 239 3.94 21.89 46.97
C ALA A 239 5.32 22.30 47.51
N ARG A 240 6.33 21.42 47.43
CA ARG A 240 7.72 21.73 47.86
C ARG A 240 8.55 22.44 46.80
N LEU A 241 8.12 22.39 45.54
CA LEU A 241 8.77 23.08 44.42
C LEU A 241 8.33 24.55 44.27
N GLU A 242 7.26 25.01 44.93
CA GLU A 242 6.87 26.43 44.86
C GLU A 242 7.40 27.26 46.05
N ALA A 243 7.76 26.62 47.17
CA ALA A 243 8.31 27.30 48.35
C ALA A 243 9.84 27.51 48.32
N GLY A 244 10.59 26.73 47.51
CA GLY A 244 12.04 26.82 47.39
C GLY A 244 12.56 27.91 46.44
N TRP A 245 11.71 28.43 45.55
CA TRP A 245 12.12 29.34 44.48
C TRP A 245 11.99 30.84 44.80
N ARG A 246 11.50 31.19 46.00
CA ARG A 246 11.36 32.61 46.39
C ARG A 246 12.58 33.17 47.12
N ASN A 247 13.43 32.35 47.75
CA ASN A 247 14.52 32.84 48.61
C ASN A 247 15.95 32.56 48.09
N ILE A 248 16.12 31.85 46.97
CA ILE A 248 17.45 31.61 46.37
C ILE A 248 17.78 32.65 45.28
N SER A 249 16.79 33.43 44.83
CA SER A 249 16.97 34.38 43.72
C SER A 249 17.50 35.77 44.13
N GLU A 250 17.73 36.02 45.42
CA GLU A 250 17.90 37.40 45.91
C GLU A 250 19.29 37.85 46.35
N THR A 251 20.36 37.03 46.39
CA THR A 251 21.65 37.63 46.86
C THR A 251 23.00 37.17 46.29
N VAL A 252 23.17 36.14 45.44
CA VAL A 252 24.56 35.75 45.07
C VAL A 252 24.93 35.56 43.58
N GLN A 253 24.06 35.34 42.59
CA GLN A 253 24.59 35.02 41.24
C GLN A 253 23.86 35.59 40.03
N LYS A 254 23.29 36.79 40.12
CA LYS A 254 22.65 37.42 38.95
C LYS A 254 23.62 38.00 37.90
N LYS A 255 24.96 37.92 38.06
CA LYS A 255 25.90 38.44 37.06
C LYS A 255 26.88 37.46 36.42
N THR A 256 27.17 36.31 37.04
CA THR A 256 28.16 35.34 36.51
C THR A 256 27.55 34.02 36.05
N PHE A 257 26.54 33.46 36.73
CA PHE A 257 25.94 32.18 36.30
C PHE A 257 25.07 32.32 35.03
N ALA A 258 24.37 33.45 34.87
CA ALA A 258 23.62 33.76 33.66
C ALA A 258 24.49 33.83 32.39
N LYS A 259 25.79 34.09 32.54
CA LYS A 259 26.74 34.11 31.43
C LYS A 259 27.34 32.74 31.12
N ILE A 260 27.50 31.86 32.12
CA ILE A 260 28.12 30.53 31.93
C ILE A 260 27.09 29.46 31.54
N LEU A 261 25.87 29.55 32.07
CA LEU A 261 24.77 28.64 31.77
C LEU A 261 24.48 28.46 30.25
N PRO A 262 24.49 29.50 29.39
CA PRO A 262 24.30 29.29 27.95
C PRO A 262 25.43 28.47 27.33
N TYR A 263 26.68 28.57 27.81
CA TYR A 263 27.80 27.79 27.28
C TYR A 263 27.73 26.31 27.70
N ILE A 264 27.27 26.01 28.92
CA ILE A 264 27.04 24.63 29.37
C ILE A 264 25.88 23.99 28.60
N ASN A 265 24.78 24.75 28.40
CA ASN A 265 23.65 24.28 27.60
C ASN A 265 24.06 24.07 26.13
N LEU A 266 24.89 24.96 25.57
CA LEU A 266 25.45 24.82 24.24
C LEU A 266 26.36 23.59 24.12
N ALA A 267 27.26 23.36 25.08
CA ALA A 267 28.14 22.19 25.08
C ALA A 267 27.35 20.87 25.18
N THR A 268 26.32 20.84 26.01
CA THR A 268 25.43 19.67 26.16
C THR A 268 24.61 19.44 24.88
N PHE A 269 24.11 20.52 24.27
CA PHE A 269 23.41 20.47 22.98
C PHE A 269 24.32 19.93 21.87
N LEU A 270 25.57 20.39 21.78
CA LEU A 270 26.53 19.92 20.79
C LEU A 270 26.86 18.43 20.97
N LEU A 271 27.02 17.96 22.21
CA LEU A 271 27.21 16.54 22.49
C LEU A 271 26.00 15.69 22.05
N PHE A 272 24.78 16.17 22.30
CA PHE A 272 23.55 15.50 21.87
C PHE A 272 23.39 15.48 20.35
N VAL A 273 23.72 16.58 19.67
CA VAL A 273 23.70 16.67 18.20
C VAL A 273 24.74 15.73 17.60
N LEU A 274 25.96 15.69 18.13
CA LEU A 274 27.01 14.79 17.63
C LEU A 274 26.67 13.32 17.86
N GLY A 275 26.23 12.96 19.07
CA GLY A 275 25.80 11.60 19.38
C GLY A 275 24.58 11.15 18.58
N GLY A 276 23.56 12.02 18.48
CA GLY A 276 22.37 11.77 17.68
C GLY A 276 22.65 11.66 16.19
N SER A 277 23.54 12.50 15.65
CA SER A 277 23.97 12.43 14.25
C SER A 277 24.73 11.15 13.94
N TYR A 278 25.64 10.72 14.83
CA TYR A 278 26.34 9.45 14.68
C TYR A 278 25.37 8.26 14.72
N PHE A 279 24.41 8.27 15.63
CA PHE A 279 23.41 7.21 15.75
C PHE A 279 22.45 7.19 14.55
N ALA A 280 22.01 8.35 14.08
CA ALA A 280 21.22 8.47 12.85
C ALA A 280 22.01 7.98 11.63
N TYR A 281 23.30 8.33 11.53
CA TYR A 281 24.16 7.85 10.46
C TYR A 281 24.27 6.32 10.46
N ALA A 282 24.51 5.72 11.63
CA ALA A 282 24.57 4.26 11.77
C ALA A 282 23.24 3.59 11.36
N GLN A 283 22.11 4.09 11.87
CA GLN A 283 20.78 3.51 11.64
C GLN A 283 20.29 3.66 10.19
N PHE A 284 20.57 4.79 9.54
CA PHE A 284 20.01 5.12 8.23
C PHE A 284 20.94 4.83 7.06
N PHE A 285 22.25 4.80 7.26
CA PHE A 285 23.20 4.67 6.16
C PHE A 285 24.11 3.46 6.29
N ARG A 286 24.53 3.08 7.50
CA ARG A 286 25.41 1.93 7.69
C ARG A 286 24.63 0.61 7.77
N ASP A 287 23.57 0.59 8.58
CA ASP A 287 22.88 -0.64 8.97
C ASP A 287 21.43 -0.71 8.38
N ALA A 288 21.11 0.12 7.38
CA ALA A 288 19.78 0.15 6.78
C ALA A 288 19.52 -1.08 5.87
N PRO A 289 18.50 -1.92 6.18
CA PRO A 289 18.19 -3.07 5.34
C PRO A 289 17.55 -2.62 4.02
N THR A 290 18.11 -3.05 2.90
CA THR A 290 17.52 -2.84 1.57
C THR A 290 16.22 -3.63 1.46
N SER A 291 15.10 -2.95 1.27
CA SER A 291 13.82 -3.62 0.99
C SER A 291 13.87 -4.20 -0.42
N GLN A 292 14.00 -5.52 -0.53
CA GLN A 292 13.85 -6.18 -1.83
C GLN A 292 12.37 -6.13 -2.26
N ALA A 293 12.13 -5.81 -3.54
CA ALA A 293 10.78 -5.71 -4.13
C ALA A 293 10.19 -7.08 -4.53
N PHE A 294 10.89 -8.16 -4.19
CA PHE A 294 10.50 -9.54 -4.44
C PHE A 294 10.37 -10.26 -3.09
N PRO A 295 9.40 -11.18 -2.92
CA PRO A 295 9.35 -12.00 -1.73
C PRO A 295 10.69 -12.74 -1.59
N ALA A 296 11.26 -12.74 -0.39
CA ALA A 296 12.57 -13.38 -0.13
C ALA A 296 12.56 -14.87 -0.45
N THR A 297 11.37 -15.49 -0.44
CA THR A 297 11.14 -16.87 -0.84
C THR A 297 10.22 -16.92 -2.08
N PRO A 298 10.58 -17.66 -3.13
CA PRO A 298 9.71 -17.86 -4.28
C PRO A 298 8.40 -18.54 -3.83
N VAL A 299 7.27 -17.87 -4.01
CA VAL A 299 5.95 -18.48 -3.80
C VAL A 299 5.47 -19.01 -5.14
N ARG A 300 5.48 -20.34 -5.30
CA ARG A 300 4.92 -21.01 -6.47
C ARG A 300 3.39 -21.11 -6.37
N PRO A 301 2.65 -20.93 -7.48
CA PRO A 301 1.23 -21.23 -7.50
C PRO A 301 0.97 -22.70 -7.18
N SER A 302 -0.15 -22.98 -6.51
CA SER A 302 -0.57 -24.35 -6.19
C SER A 302 -1.00 -25.10 -7.46
N ARG A 303 -0.64 -26.38 -7.56
CA ARG A 303 -1.00 -27.28 -8.66
C ARG A 303 -2.38 -27.91 -8.41
N VAL A 304 -3.41 -27.10 -8.59
CA VAL A 304 -4.82 -27.48 -8.41
C VAL A 304 -5.56 -27.42 -9.75
N LEU A 305 -6.42 -28.40 -10.02
CA LEU A 305 -7.31 -28.45 -11.18
C LEU A 305 -8.76 -28.24 -10.75
N SER A 306 -9.47 -27.29 -11.34
CA SER A 306 -10.92 -27.19 -11.16
C SER A 306 -11.63 -28.29 -11.96
N PHE A 307 -12.47 -29.08 -11.28
CA PHE A 307 -13.34 -30.06 -11.90
C PHE A 307 -14.79 -29.73 -11.59
N GLN A 308 -15.64 -29.72 -12.61
CA GLN A 308 -17.06 -29.43 -12.47
C GLN A 308 -17.87 -30.47 -13.25
N GLY A 309 -19.02 -30.82 -12.71
CA GLY A 309 -19.89 -31.83 -13.31
C GLY A 309 -21.31 -31.72 -12.82
N ARG A 310 -22.17 -32.55 -13.39
CA ARG A 310 -23.53 -32.75 -12.92
C ARG A 310 -23.70 -34.22 -12.56
N LEU A 311 -24.10 -34.49 -11.33
CA LEU A 311 -24.37 -35.83 -10.82
C LEU A 311 -25.84 -36.16 -11.01
N THR A 312 -26.11 -37.22 -11.78
CA THR A 312 -27.46 -37.72 -12.04
C THR A 312 -27.56 -39.22 -11.82
N ASP A 313 -28.76 -39.70 -11.50
CA ASP A 313 -29.06 -41.13 -11.47
C ASP A 313 -29.25 -41.69 -12.89
N THR A 314 -29.48 -43.01 -12.99
CA THR A 314 -29.74 -43.69 -14.27
C THR A 314 -30.99 -43.17 -15.00
N ALA A 315 -31.91 -42.53 -14.30
CA ALA A 315 -33.12 -41.91 -14.84
C ALA A 315 -32.95 -40.42 -15.15
N GLN A 316 -31.71 -39.88 -15.05
CA GLN A 316 -31.35 -38.47 -15.25
C GLN A 316 -31.91 -37.50 -14.20
N ASN A 317 -32.35 -37.99 -13.04
CA ASN A 317 -32.69 -37.12 -11.93
C ASN A 317 -31.41 -36.62 -11.24
N PRO A 318 -31.35 -35.34 -10.82
CA PRO A 318 -30.19 -34.81 -10.11
C PRO A 318 -30.03 -35.47 -8.74
N ILE A 319 -28.81 -35.86 -8.41
CA ILE A 319 -28.44 -36.29 -7.06
C ILE A 319 -27.93 -35.06 -6.32
N VAL A 320 -28.62 -34.71 -5.23
CA VAL A 320 -28.40 -33.49 -4.44
C VAL A 320 -27.80 -33.78 -3.06
N THR A 321 -27.44 -35.03 -2.81
CA THR A 321 -26.84 -35.48 -1.55
C THR A 321 -25.33 -35.56 -1.70
N ALA A 322 -24.60 -35.12 -0.68
CA ALA A 322 -23.17 -35.33 -0.57
C ALA A 322 -22.82 -36.80 -0.83
N SER A 323 -21.94 -37.03 -1.80
CA SER A 323 -21.53 -38.37 -2.24
C SER A 323 -20.00 -38.46 -2.21
N ASP A 324 -19.50 -39.68 -2.04
CA ASP A 324 -18.06 -39.93 -2.01
C ASP A 324 -17.53 -40.03 -3.45
N PHE A 325 -16.55 -39.18 -3.76
CA PHE A 325 -15.83 -39.18 -5.02
C PHE A 325 -14.39 -39.63 -4.81
N GLN A 326 -13.84 -40.30 -5.83
CA GLN A 326 -12.41 -40.54 -5.96
C GLN A 326 -11.98 -40.18 -7.38
N PHE A 327 -10.95 -39.35 -7.49
CA PHE A 327 -10.39 -38.86 -8.73
C PHE A 327 -8.98 -39.41 -8.91
N LYS A 328 -8.71 -39.99 -10.07
CA LYS A 328 -7.40 -40.55 -10.42
C LYS A 328 -6.91 -40.03 -11.75
N LEU A 329 -5.62 -39.74 -11.85
CA LEU A 329 -4.97 -39.34 -13.10
C LEU A 329 -4.12 -40.49 -13.63
N TYR A 330 -4.22 -40.75 -14.93
CA TYR A 330 -3.46 -41.78 -15.63
C TYR A 330 -2.81 -41.25 -16.91
N ASP A 331 -1.79 -41.96 -17.39
CA ASP A 331 -1.07 -41.72 -18.65
C ASP A 331 -1.70 -42.40 -19.88
N ALA A 332 -2.88 -43.01 -19.73
CA ALA A 332 -3.61 -43.67 -20.82
C ALA A 332 -5.14 -43.66 -20.59
N ILE A 333 -5.89 -43.72 -21.70
CA ILE A 333 -7.35 -43.79 -21.70
C ILE A 333 -7.90 -45.06 -21.02
N THR A 334 -7.18 -46.17 -21.12
CA THR A 334 -7.49 -47.47 -20.51
C THR A 334 -6.18 -48.14 -20.07
N GLY A 335 -6.13 -48.70 -18.85
CA GLY A 335 -4.88 -49.24 -18.29
C GLY A 335 -3.96 -48.11 -17.82
N GLY A 336 -2.69 -48.14 -18.24
CA GLY A 336 -1.71 -47.09 -17.93
C GLY A 336 -1.18 -47.09 -16.50
N SER A 337 -0.29 -46.15 -16.22
CA SER A 337 0.29 -45.90 -14.91
C SER A 337 -0.56 -44.88 -14.15
N LEU A 338 -0.79 -45.13 -12.87
CA LEU A 338 -1.43 -44.15 -11.97
C LEU A 338 -0.43 -43.03 -11.67
N LEU A 339 -0.79 -41.80 -12.02
CA LEU A 339 0.04 -40.60 -11.82
C LEU A 339 -0.34 -39.85 -10.54
N TRP A 340 -1.61 -39.87 -10.17
CA TRP A 340 -2.11 -39.20 -8.96
C TRP A 340 -3.45 -39.78 -8.52
N ASP A 341 -3.70 -39.79 -7.21
CA ASP A 341 -4.95 -40.25 -6.59
C ASP A 341 -5.38 -39.24 -5.53
N SER A 342 -6.62 -38.77 -5.61
CA SER A 342 -7.19 -37.85 -4.61
C SER A 342 -7.45 -38.50 -3.26
N GLY A 343 -7.50 -39.84 -3.21
CA GLY A 343 -8.21 -40.55 -2.15
C GLY A 343 -9.72 -40.28 -2.21
N THR A 344 -10.45 -40.74 -1.20
CA THR A 344 -11.89 -40.48 -1.09
C THR A 344 -12.13 -39.08 -0.54
N CYS A 345 -12.95 -38.30 -1.21
CA CYS A 345 -13.41 -36.98 -0.77
C CYS A 345 -14.93 -36.87 -0.94
N SER A 346 -15.59 -36.17 -0.01
CA SER A 346 -17.03 -35.92 -0.11
C SER A 346 -17.27 -34.67 -0.95
N VAL A 347 -18.14 -34.77 -1.96
CA VAL A 347 -18.54 -33.66 -2.82
C VAL A 347 -20.04 -33.45 -2.65
N ASP A 348 -20.44 -32.19 -2.42
CA ASP A 348 -21.82 -31.78 -2.16
C ASP A 348 -22.40 -31.07 -3.40
N PRO A 349 -23.28 -31.71 -4.20
CA PRO A 349 -23.92 -31.10 -5.35
C PRO A 349 -25.04 -30.13 -4.95
N ASP A 350 -25.33 -29.15 -5.79
CA ASP A 350 -26.48 -28.25 -5.61
C ASP A 350 -27.82 -28.94 -5.93
N GLN A 351 -28.92 -28.17 -5.86
CA GLN A 351 -30.27 -28.67 -6.11
C GLN A 351 -30.50 -29.21 -7.54
N ASP A 352 -29.65 -28.81 -8.49
CA ASP A 352 -29.67 -29.29 -9.87
C ASP A 352 -28.66 -30.43 -10.11
N GLY A 353 -27.99 -30.90 -9.04
CA GLY A 353 -26.94 -31.92 -9.07
C GLY A 353 -25.61 -31.39 -9.58
N ILE A 354 -25.43 -30.07 -9.70
CA ILE A 354 -24.19 -29.46 -10.19
C ILE A 354 -23.20 -29.34 -9.04
N PHE A 355 -21.96 -29.74 -9.29
CA PHE A 355 -20.87 -29.61 -8.32
C PHE A 355 -19.62 -29.02 -8.97
N ALA A 356 -18.79 -28.39 -8.13
CA ALA A 356 -17.46 -27.93 -8.49
C ALA A 356 -16.48 -28.26 -7.35
N THR A 357 -15.37 -28.89 -7.67
CA THR A 357 -14.33 -29.28 -6.71
C THR A 357 -12.93 -29.00 -7.26
N GLY A 358 -11.98 -28.72 -6.38
CA GLY A 358 -10.57 -28.55 -6.73
C GLY A 358 -9.79 -29.85 -6.54
N LEU A 359 -9.28 -30.45 -7.61
CA LEU A 359 -8.39 -31.60 -7.54
C LEU A 359 -6.98 -31.14 -7.18
N GLY A 360 -6.39 -31.71 -6.13
CA GLY A 360 -5.09 -31.28 -5.61
C GLY A 360 -5.16 -30.15 -4.59
N ASP A 361 -6.36 -29.80 -4.11
CA ASP A 361 -6.56 -28.83 -3.05
C ASP A 361 -6.79 -29.53 -1.70
N PRO A 362 -5.79 -29.56 -0.80
CA PRO A 362 -5.91 -30.25 0.47
C PRO A 362 -6.81 -29.53 1.48
N VAL A 363 -7.24 -28.29 1.22
CA VAL A 363 -8.01 -27.48 2.17
C VAL A 363 -9.48 -27.44 1.79
N THR A 364 -9.80 -27.12 0.53
CA THR A 364 -11.18 -26.94 0.08
C THR A 364 -11.63 -27.87 -1.04
N GLY A 365 -10.78 -28.83 -1.45
CA GLY A 365 -11.10 -29.76 -2.51
C GLY A 365 -10.73 -31.21 -2.19
N CYS A 366 -10.24 -31.92 -3.20
CA CYS A 366 -9.99 -33.34 -3.17
C CYS A 366 -8.50 -33.65 -3.35
N GLY A 367 -7.93 -34.32 -2.34
CA GLY A 367 -6.59 -34.89 -2.39
C GLY A 367 -5.44 -33.90 -2.16
N ALA A 368 -4.24 -34.47 -2.05
CA ALA A 368 -3.02 -33.69 -1.93
C ALA A 368 -2.61 -33.04 -3.26
N GLU A 369 -1.83 -31.95 -3.19
CA GLU A 369 -1.35 -31.20 -4.35
C GLU A 369 -0.77 -32.10 -5.46
N ILE A 370 -1.24 -31.94 -6.71
CA ILE A 370 -0.86 -32.83 -7.83
C ILE A 370 0.59 -32.56 -8.23
N SER A 371 1.51 -33.52 -8.06
CA SER A 371 2.95 -33.35 -8.33
C SER A 371 3.27 -32.71 -9.70
N SER A 372 4.39 -31.97 -9.78
CA SER A 372 4.87 -31.33 -11.02
C SER A 372 5.04 -32.32 -12.16
N ASP A 373 5.53 -33.52 -11.85
CA ASP A 373 5.93 -34.52 -12.83
C ASP A 373 4.72 -35.07 -13.60
N VAL A 374 3.53 -35.02 -12.97
CA VAL A 374 2.26 -35.43 -13.60
C VAL A 374 2.01 -34.63 -14.87
N PHE A 375 2.25 -33.31 -14.86
CA PHE A 375 2.03 -32.46 -16.03
C PHE A 375 3.28 -32.32 -16.89
N THR A 376 4.47 -32.24 -16.28
CA THR A 376 5.72 -31.96 -17.00
C THR A 376 6.24 -33.16 -17.79
N GLU A 377 6.06 -34.38 -17.27
CA GLU A 377 6.63 -35.59 -17.87
C GLU A 377 5.62 -36.38 -18.73
N ASN A 378 4.33 -36.03 -18.67
CA ASN A 378 3.27 -36.76 -19.37
C ASN A 378 2.52 -35.85 -20.35
N SER A 379 2.68 -36.11 -21.65
CA SER A 379 2.07 -35.28 -22.69
C SER A 379 0.55 -35.46 -22.83
N ASN A 380 0.01 -36.55 -22.29
CA ASN A 380 -1.42 -36.83 -22.28
C ASN A 380 -1.80 -37.37 -20.90
N ILE A 381 -2.87 -36.82 -20.33
CA ILE A 381 -3.34 -37.17 -19.00
C ILE A 381 -4.84 -37.43 -19.10
N TRP A 382 -5.31 -38.47 -18.41
CA TRP A 382 -6.70 -38.87 -18.38
C TRP A 382 -7.21 -38.94 -16.94
N LEU A 383 -8.35 -38.31 -16.71
CA LEU A 383 -9.08 -38.31 -15.45
C LEU A 383 -10.07 -39.47 -15.41
N GLU A 384 -9.89 -40.34 -14.43
CA GLU A 384 -10.87 -41.33 -13.99
C GLU A 384 -11.63 -40.78 -12.80
N VAL A 385 -12.95 -40.89 -12.84
CA VAL A 385 -13.85 -40.45 -11.76
C VAL A 385 -14.60 -41.67 -11.27
N ALA A 386 -14.48 -41.96 -9.98
CA ALA A 386 -15.32 -42.93 -9.31
C ALA A 386 -16.25 -42.18 -8.34
N VAL A 387 -17.52 -42.56 -8.35
CA VAL A 387 -18.54 -42.05 -7.45
C VAL A 387 -19.09 -43.25 -6.69
N GLU A 388 -18.98 -43.23 -5.37
CA GLU A 388 -19.31 -44.36 -4.51
C GLU A 388 -18.57 -45.64 -4.98
N ALA A 389 -19.32 -46.66 -5.39
CA ALA A 389 -18.78 -47.92 -5.91
C ALA A 389 -18.70 -47.98 -7.44
N GLU A 390 -19.13 -46.93 -8.16
CA GLU A 390 -19.19 -46.90 -9.61
C GLU A 390 -18.01 -46.11 -10.19
N THR A 391 -17.28 -46.71 -11.14
CA THR A 391 -16.23 -46.01 -11.89
C THR A 391 -16.79 -45.59 -13.25
N LEU A 392 -16.76 -44.29 -13.52
CA LEU A 392 -17.26 -43.71 -14.76
C LEU A 392 -16.28 -43.99 -15.91
N THR A 393 -16.81 -44.48 -17.03
CA THR A 393 -16.03 -44.76 -18.25
C THR A 393 -16.67 -44.09 -19.48
N PRO A 394 -15.87 -43.62 -20.47
CA PRO A 394 -14.40 -43.63 -20.53
C PRO A 394 -13.74 -42.52 -19.70
N ARG A 395 -12.44 -42.65 -19.42
CA ARG A 395 -11.65 -41.60 -18.77
C ARG A 395 -11.65 -40.33 -19.62
N GLN A 396 -11.75 -39.18 -18.96
CA GLN A 396 -11.79 -37.88 -19.62
C GLN A 396 -10.38 -37.34 -19.85
N GLN A 397 -10.02 -37.01 -21.10
CA GLN A 397 -8.70 -36.46 -21.38
C GLN A 397 -8.60 -35.01 -20.85
N ILE A 398 -7.60 -34.75 -20.02
CA ILE A 398 -7.22 -33.40 -19.62
C ILE A 398 -6.32 -32.82 -20.72
N ARG A 399 -6.81 -31.78 -21.40
CA ARG A 399 -6.02 -31.07 -22.41
C ARG A 399 -5.13 -30.04 -21.72
N THR A 400 -3.84 -30.32 -21.63
CA THR A 400 -2.86 -29.33 -21.17
C THR A 400 -2.67 -28.26 -22.23
N VAL A 401 -2.68 -26.98 -21.83
CA VAL A 401 -2.30 -25.89 -22.73
C VAL A 401 -0.77 -25.90 -22.82
N ALA A 402 -0.19 -26.12 -24.01
CA ALA A 402 1.26 -26.29 -24.19
C ALA A 402 2.11 -25.13 -23.63
N TYR A 403 1.55 -23.92 -23.55
CA TYR A 403 2.21 -22.73 -23.01
C TYR A 403 2.25 -22.70 -21.46
N ALA A 404 1.36 -23.42 -20.78
CA ALA A 404 1.31 -23.47 -19.31
C ALA A 404 2.44 -24.33 -18.71
N LEU A 405 2.95 -25.33 -19.46
CA LEU A 405 4.12 -26.14 -19.09
C LEU A 405 5.40 -25.31 -18.90
N ASN A 406 5.49 -24.18 -19.62
CA ASN A 406 6.61 -23.24 -19.53
C ASN A 406 6.38 -22.14 -18.48
N SER A 407 5.36 -22.23 -17.62
CA SER A 407 5.13 -21.19 -16.59
C SER A 407 6.07 -21.33 -15.38
N GLU A 408 6.58 -22.54 -15.13
CA GLU A 408 7.53 -22.83 -14.05
C GLU A 408 9.01 -22.77 -14.51
N THR A 409 9.24 -22.75 -15.82
CA THR A 409 10.59 -22.77 -16.43
C THR A 409 10.75 -21.68 -17.48
N VAL A 410 11.94 -21.09 -17.63
CA VAL A 410 12.19 -20.13 -18.72
C VAL A 410 12.63 -20.91 -19.95
N GLN A 411 11.72 -21.10 -20.91
CA GLN A 411 11.96 -21.92 -22.10
C GLN A 411 12.36 -23.38 -21.79
N GLY A 412 11.79 -23.99 -20.75
CA GLY A 412 12.14 -25.35 -20.32
C GLY A 412 13.37 -25.43 -19.42
N ILE A 413 14.01 -24.30 -19.10
CA ILE A 413 15.15 -24.22 -18.17
C ILE A 413 14.62 -23.89 -16.76
N PRO A 414 14.73 -24.81 -15.79
CA PRO A 414 14.30 -24.53 -14.42
C PRO A 414 15.29 -23.61 -13.69
N VAL A 415 14.79 -22.93 -12.66
CA VAL A 415 15.66 -22.37 -11.61
C VAL A 415 16.14 -23.52 -10.73
N SER A 416 17.41 -23.48 -10.28
CA SER A 416 17.92 -24.56 -9.43
C SER A 416 17.15 -24.64 -8.10
N ALA A 417 16.61 -25.82 -7.80
CA ALA A 417 15.87 -26.08 -6.56
C ALA A 417 16.77 -26.16 -5.31
N THR A 418 18.10 -26.25 -5.50
CA THR A 418 19.07 -26.45 -4.42
C THR A 418 19.97 -25.23 -4.20
N GLU A 419 19.56 -24.05 -4.69
CA GLU A 419 20.31 -22.78 -4.62
C GLU A 419 21.71 -22.80 -5.30
N ALA A 420 22.10 -23.92 -5.89
CA ALA A 420 23.35 -24.13 -6.61
C ALA A 420 23.04 -24.55 -8.05
N ALA A 421 23.54 -23.81 -9.02
CA ALA A 421 23.27 -24.07 -10.42
C ALA A 421 23.93 -25.37 -10.90
N THR A 422 23.13 -26.26 -11.47
CA THR A 422 23.53 -27.52 -12.11
C THR A 422 23.37 -27.41 -13.63
N ALA A 423 23.77 -28.43 -14.39
CA ALA A 423 23.61 -28.44 -15.84
C ALA A 423 22.18 -28.08 -16.29
N ASN A 424 22.07 -27.19 -17.28
CA ASN A 424 20.80 -26.72 -17.85
C ASN A 424 19.84 -26.04 -16.84
N THR A 425 20.38 -25.27 -15.88
CA THR A 425 19.58 -24.43 -14.99
C THR A 425 19.90 -22.95 -15.17
N ILE A 426 18.96 -22.08 -14.77
CA ILE A 426 19.18 -20.63 -14.73
C ILE A 426 20.12 -20.31 -13.56
N LEU A 427 21.16 -19.52 -13.82
CA LEU A 427 22.03 -18.97 -12.77
C LEU A 427 21.27 -17.93 -11.95
N ILE A 428 21.15 -18.16 -10.65
CA ILE A 428 20.52 -17.25 -9.69
C ILE A 428 21.49 -16.95 -8.54
N LEU A 429 21.25 -15.85 -7.82
CA LEU A 429 21.87 -15.60 -6.52
C LEU A 429 21.08 -16.39 -5.45
N ASN A 430 21.77 -17.08 -4.55
CA ASN A 430 21.15 -17.72 -3.40
C ASN A 430 20.76 -16.68 -2.31
N GLU A 431 20.12 -17.13 -1.22
CA GLU A 431 19.76 -16.25 -0.09
C GLU A 431 20.98 -15.54 0.53
N GLY A 432 22.17 -16.15 0.42
CA GLY A 432 23.46 -15.58 0.84
C GLY A 432 24.06 -14.54 -0.12
N GLY A 433 23.44 -14.29 -1.27
CA GLY A 433 23.96 -13.38 -2.29
C GLY A 433 25.13 -13.96 -3.10
N GLU A 434 25.24 -15.28 -3.16
CA GLU A 434 26.29 -16.00 -3.87
C GLU A 434 25.76 -16.60 -5.17
N VAL A 435 26.59 -16.61 -6.23
CA VAL A 435 26.36 -17.44 -7.42
C VAL A 435 27.12 -18.75 -7.22
N VAL A 436 26.40 -19.81 -6.86
CA VAL A 436 26.99 -21.12 -6.59
C VAL A 436 26.85 -22.03 -7.81
N LEU A 437 27.96 -22.61 -8.27
CA LEU A 437 27.96 -23.62 -9.34
C LEU A 437 28.09 -25.01 -8.71
N GLY A 438 26.99 -25.76 -8.65
CA GLY A 438 26.87 -27.06 -7.97
C GLY A 438 27.18 -28.29 -8.84
N GLU A 439 27.85 -28.10 -9.98
CA GLU A 439 28.15 -29.16 -10.94
C GLU A 439 29.48 -29.86 -10.63
N VAL A 440 29.64 -31.11 -11.09
CA VAL A 440 30.92 -31.82 -10.99
C VAL A 440 31.89 -31.23 -12.04
N SER A 441 32.81 -30.38 -11.61
CA SER A 441 33.75 -29.61 -12.46
C SER A 441 33.11 -28.46 -13.26
N PRO A 442 32.60 -27.42 -12.58
CA PRO A 442 31.97 -26.29 -13.25
C PRO A 442 33.00 -25.47 -14.04
N LYS A 443 32.61 -24.94 -15.19
CA LYS A 443 33.47 -24.11 -16.05
C LYS A 443 32.76 -22.80 -16.37
N ILE A 444 33.46 -21.68 -16.17
CA ILE A 444 33.06 -20.38 -16.70
C ILE A 444 33.93 -20.12 -17.93
N ARG A 445 33.32 -20.08 -19.13
CA ARG A 445 34.04 -19.99 -20.41
C ARG A 445 33.33 -19.03 -21.36
N SER A 446 34.06 -18.05 -21.89
CA SER A 446 33.64 -17.30 -23.07
C SER A 446 34.12 -17.99 -24.35
N THR A 447 33.25 -18.09 -25.35
CA THR A 447 33.57 -18.69 -26.66
C THR A 447 33.89 -17.66 -27.74
N SER A 448 33.68 -16.37 -27.48
CA SER A 448 33.97 -15.28 -28.40
C SER A 448 34.05 -13.93 -27.67
N GLY A 449 34.90 -13.03 -28.13
CA GLY A 449 35.10 -11.70 -27.53
C GLY A 449 35.92 -11.74 -26.23
N THR A 450 35.90 -10.63 -25.49
CA THR A 450 36.63 -10.49 -24.21
C THR A 450 35.75 -10.91 -23.04
N PHE A 451 36.28 -11.76 -22.15
CA PHE A 451 35.62 -12.15 -20.90
C PHE A 451 36.09 -11.22 -19.76
N THR A 452 35.23 -10.27 -19.36
CA THR A 452 35.52 -9.29 -18.31
C THR A 452 34.75 -9.61 -17.04
N ILE A 453 35.45 -9.66 -15.89
CA ILE A 453 34.87 -9.64 -14.55
C ILE A 453 35.33 -8.34 -13.88
N ASP A 454 34.41 -7.48 -13.47
CA ASP A 454 34.69 -6.16 -12.90
C ASP A 454 34.13 -6.03 -11.48
N ALA A 455 34.92 -5.48 -10.56
CA ALA A 455 34.58 -5.31 -9.14
C ALA A 455 35.50 -4.27 -8.48
N GLN A 456 35.04 -3.62 -7.41
CA GLN A 456 35.86 -2.69 -6.62
C GLN A 456 37.06 -3.38 -5.94
N SER A 457 36.90 -4.65 -5.56
CA SER A 457 37.94 -5.52 -5.04
C SER A 457 37.60 -6.96 -5.39
N MET A 458 38.60 -7.75 -5.78
CA MET A 458 38.42 -9.14 -6.20
C MET A 458 39.38 -10.04 -5.43
N ILE A 459 38.85 -11.13 -4.89
CA ILE A 459 39.65 -12.19 -4.28
C ILE A 459 39.29 -13.50 -4.95
N LEU A 460 40.26 -14.12 -5.60
CA LEU A 460 40.15 -15.49 -6.11
C LEU A 460 40.86 -16.40 -5.12
N LYS A 461 40.09 -17.24 -4.42
CA LYS A 461 40.63 -18.24 -3.49
C LYS A 461 40.49 -19.62 -4.10
N THR A 462 41.57 -20.38 -4.01
CA THR A 462 41.57 -21.81 -4.26
C THR A 462 41.86 -22.51 -2.93
N SER A 463 41.55 -23.80 -2.83
CA SER A 463 42.02 -24.62 -1.71
C SER A 463 43.55 -24.59 -1.65
N SER A 464 44.14 -24.71 -0.46
CA SER A 464 45.59 -24.81 -0.35
C SER A 464 46.08 -26.02 -1.15
N GLY A 465 46.88 -25.79 -2.20
CA GLY A 465 47.43 -26.83 -3.08
C GLY A 465 46.74 -27.00 -4.44
N SER A 466 45.90 -26.06 -4.86
CA SER A 466 45.30 -26.01 -6.22
C SER A 466 45.79 -24.85 -7.07
#